data_AF-A0A7S0ATE8-F1
#
_entry.id   AF-A0A7S0ATE8-F1
#
_cell.length_a   1.000
_cell.length_b   1.000
_cell.length_c   1.000
_cell.angle_alpha   90.00
_cell.angle_beta   90.00
_cell.angle_gamma   90.00
#
_symmetry.space_group_name_H-M   'P 1'
#
loop_
_entity.id
_entity.type
_entity.pdbx_description
1 polymer ?
#
loop_
_entity_poly.entity_id
_entity_poly.type
_entity_poly.pdbx_seq_one_letter_code
_entity_poly.pdbx_strand_id
1 'polypeptide(L)'
;AVAWFAAAAALIVAALGPLDLGVALSALATYSAMGGLYEFSHYLAHTRVPLRGHWAAVRAHHQRHHLRNDGYWLGFTWPGLDGLFGTDPVPTAVPFRALGDPSPRRGEAMQGT
;
A
#
# COMPACT_ATOMS: atom_id res chain seq x y z
N ALA A 1 12.29 -2.42 5.43
CA ALA A 1 11.65 -3.70 5.82
C ALA A 1 12.22 -4.29 7.12
N VAL A 2 13.51 -4.67 7.21
CA VAL A 2 14.04 -5.46 8.35
C VAL A 2 13.75 -4.86 9.74
N ALA A 3 14.06 -3.59 9.96
CA ALA A 3 13.80 -2.94 11.25
C ALA A 3 12.31 -2.92 11.63
N TRP A 4 11.42 -2.80 10.65
CA TRP A 4 9.97 -2.82 10.84
C TRP A 4 9.47 -4.22 11.23
N PHE A 5 9.93 -5.27 10.54
CA PHE A 5 9.59 -6.65 10.90
C PHE A 5 10.11 -7.02 12.29
N ALA A 6 11.31 -6.58 12.65
CA ALA A 6 11.86 -6.81 13.99
C ALA A 6 11.04 -6.10 15.08
N ALA A 7 10.66 -4.84 14.86
CA ALA A 7 9.82 -4.10 15.80
C ALA A 7 8.44 -4.75 15.97
N ALA A 8 7.79 -5.13 14.87
CA ALA A 8 6.50 -5.84 14.92
C ALA A 8 6.61 -7.18 15.65
N ALA A 9 7.68 -7.95 15.41
CA ALA A 9 7.92 -9.21 16.10
C ALA A 9 8.07 -9.02 17.61
N ALA A 10 8.86 -8.02 18.04
CA ALA A 10 9.01 -7.69 19.46
C ALA A 10 7.66 -7.31 20.10
N LEU A 11 6.86 -6.50 19.42
CA LEU A 11 5.53 -6.09 19.92
C LEU A 11 4.56 -7.27 20.01
N ILE A 12 4.51 -8.15 19.00
CA ILE A 12 3.65 -9.34 18.99
C ILE A 12 4.02 -10.28 20.13
N VAL A 13 5.32 -10.57 20.30
CA VAL A 13 5.80 -11.45 21.38
C VAL A 13 5.54 -10.84 22.75
N ALA A 14 5.78 -9.53 22.92
CA ALA A 14 5.53 -8.85 24.19
C ALA A 14 4.04 -8.83 24.56
N ALA A 15 3.15 -8.64 23.58
CA ALA A 15 1.70 -8.53 23.82
C ALA A 15 1.01 -9.89 23.99
N LEU A 16 1.39 -10.89 23.20
CA LEU A 16 0.69 -12.19 23.14
C LEU A 16 1.46 -13.32 23.84
N GLY A 17 2.79 -13.23 23.93
CA GLY A 17 3.63 -14.28 24.51
C GLY A 17 3.29 -14.63 25.95
N PRO A 18 3.02 -13.65 26.85
CA PRO A 18 2.59 -13.94 28.21
C PRO A 18 1.21 -14.60 28.32
N LEU A 19 0.36 -14.45 27.30
CA LEU A 19 -0.97 -15.06 27.27
C LEU A 19 -0.89 -16.50 26.76
N ASP A 20 -0.25 -16.68 25.60
CA ASP A 20 -0.03 -17.98 24.96
C ASP A 20 1.08 -17.84 23.90
N LEU A 21 2.17 -18.60 24.08
CA LEU A 21 3.31 -18.55 23.15
C LEU A 21 2.94 -19.08 21.75
N GLY A 22 2.07 -20.08 21.66
CA GLY A 22 1.58 -20.61 20.39
C GLY A 22 0.82 -19.54 19.59
N VAL A 23 -0.07 -18.79 20.26
CA VAL A 23 -0.79 -17.66 19.64
C VAL A 23 0.17 -16.58 19.17
N ALA A 24 1.16 -16.22 19.99
CA ALA A 24 2.17 -15.23 19.61
C ALA A 24 2.98 -15.66 18.37
N LEU A 25 3.42 -16.92 18.32
CA LEU A 25 4.15 -17.48 17.19
C LEU A 25 3.28 -17.57 15.94
N SER A 26 2.00 -17.98 16.06
CA SER A 26 1.06 -17.98 14.94
C SER A 26 0.86 -16.57 14.38
N ALA A 27 0.63 -15.57 15.25
CA ALA A 27 0.48 -14.18 14.84
C ALA A 27 1.74 -13.65 14.13
N LEU A 28 2.93 -13.95 14.68
CA LEU A 28 4.20 -13.56 14.08
C LEU A 28 4.42 -14.22 12.71
N ALA A 29 4.13 -15.52 12.59
CA ALA A 29 4.24 -16.25 11.34
C ALA A 29 3.29 -15.70 10.27
N THR A 30 2.02 -15.46 10.62
CA THR A 30 1.02 -14.85 9.72
C THR A 30 1.45 -13.45 9.29
N TYR A 31 1.87 -12.60 10.25
CA TYR A 31 2.33 -11.24 9.94
C TYR A 31 3.52 -11.24 8.98
N SER A 32 4.51 -12.09 9.24
CA SER A 32 5.72 -12.19 8.42
C SER A 32 5.41 -12.71 7.02
N ALA A 33 4.56 -13.74 6.91
CA ALA A 33 4.13 -14.29 5.63
C ALA A 33 3.34 -13.26 4.80
N MET A 34 2.37 -12.55 5.42
CA MET A 34 1.59 -11.52 4.74
C MET A 34 2.45 -10.33 4.33
N GLY A 35 3.39 -9.89 5.18
CA GLY A 35 4.33 -8.82 4.85
C GLY A 35 5.28 -9.21 3.72
N GLY A 36 5.79 -10.45 3.71
CA GLY A 36 6.61 -10.96 2.62
C GLY A 36 5.85 -11.03 1.29
N LEU A 37 4.59 -11.50 1.31
CA LEU A 37 3.72 -11.50 0.14
C LEU A 37 3.44 -10.08 -0.35
N TYR A 38 3.16 -9.14 0.56
CA TYR A 38 2.97 -7.73 0.23
C TYR A 38 4.19 -7.14 -0.49
N GLU A 39 5.39 -7.31 0.09
CA GLU A 39 6.63 -6.78 -0.48
C GLU A 39 6.96 -7.45 -1.82
N PHE A 40 6.71 -8.75 -1.96
CA PHE A 40 6.90 -9.46 -3.23
C PHE A 40 5.92 -8.98 -4.32
N SER A 41 4.65 -8.81 -3.98
CA SER A 41 3.65 -8.22 -4.88
C SER A 41 4.03 -6.79 -5.27
N HIS A 42 4.54 -6.00 -4.34
CA HIS A 42 5.02 -4.64 -4.56
C HIS A 42 6.21 -4.63 -5.52
N TYR A 43 7.19 -5.51 -5.30
CA TYR A 43 8.29 -5.73 -6.23
C TYR A 43 7.76 -6.08 -7.63
N LEU A 44 6.85 -7.04 -7.75
CA LEU A 44 6.29 -7.42 -9.05
C LEU A 44 5.58 -6.26 -9.75
N ALA A 45 4.88 -5.37 -9.02
CA ALA A 45 4.22 -4.20 -9.60
C ALA A 45 5.20 -3.22 -10.27
N HIS A 46 6.50 -3.28 -9.94
CA HIS A 46 7.57 -2.48 -10.52
C HIS A 46 8.45 -3.20 -11.54
N THR A 47 8.19 -4.48 -11.82
CA THR A 47 8.94 -5.25 -12.82
C THR A 47 8.24 -5.25 -14.18
N ARG A 48 8.86 -5.82 -15.22
CA ARG A 48 8.22 -6.02 -16.53
C ARG A 48 7.41 -7.31 -16.66
N VAL A 49 7.32 -8.11 -15.59
CA VAL A 49 6.55 -9.36 -15.59
C VAL A 49 5.07 -9.04 -15.92
N PRO A 50 4.44 -9.73 -16.88
CA PRO A 50 3.05 -9.47 -17.21
C PRO A 50 2.14 -9.90 -16.05
N LEU A 51 1.28 -8.99 -15.59
CA LEU A 51 0.24 -9.26 -14.59
C LEU A 51 -1.14 -9.23 -15.25
N ARG A 52 -2.11 -9.97 -14.70
CA ARG A 52 -3.46 -10.12 -15.25
C ARG A 52 -4.52 -9.88 -14.17
N GLY A 53 -5.74 -9.54 -14.59
CA GLY A 53 -6.89 -9.34 -13.71
C GLY A 53 -6.61 -8.32 -12.60
N HIS A 54 -6.92 -8.69 -11.36
CA HIS A 54 -6.68 -7.86 -10.17
C HIS A 54 -5.26 -7.29 -10.10
N TRP A 55 -4.25 -8.10 -10.37
CA TRP A 55 -2.84 -7.67 -10.26
C TRP A 55 -2.44 -6.67 -11.35
N ALA A 56 -3.10 -6.69 -12.52
CA ALA A 56 -2.92 -5.65 -13.53
C ALA A 56 -3.50 -4.31 -13.05
N ALA A 57 -4.66 -4.35 -12.37
CA ALA A 57 -5.27 -3.16 -11.78
C ALA A 57 -4.40 -2.60 -10.63
N VAL A 58 -3.91 -3.46 -9.74
CA VAL A 58 -2.96 -3.09 -8.66
C VAL A 58 -1.73 -2.40 -9.25
N ARG A 59 -1.12 -2.97 -10.29
CA ARG A 59 0.02 -2.35 -10.97
C ARG A 59 -0.34 -0.99 -11.55
N ALA A 60 -1.42 -0.89 -12.32
CA ALA A 60 -1.81 0.38 -12.94
C ALA A 60 -2.12 1.47 -11.90
N HIS A 61 -2.75 1.09 -10.79
CA HIS A 61 -3.02 1.98 -9.66
C HIS A 61 -1.72 2.46 -9.00
N HIS A 62 -0.84 1.51 -8.67
CA HIS A 62 0.41 1.80 -7.98
C HIS A 62 1.43 2.56 -8.84
N GLN A 63 1.49 2.29 -10.15
CA GLN A 63 2.31 3.08 -11.08
C GLN A 63 1.80 4.52 -11.21
N ARG A 64 0.47 4.76 -11.14
CA ARG A 64 -0.07 6.13 -11.11
C ARG A 64 0.36 6.87 -9.84
N HIS A 65 0.29 6.21 -8.68
CA HIS A 65 0.78 6.77 -7.42
C HIS A 65 2.23 7.26 -7.53
N HIS A 66 3.14 6.43 -8.05
CA HIS A 66 4.55 6.79 -8.15
C HIS A 66 4.89 7.75 -9.29
N LEU A 67 4.31 7.55 -10.47
CA LEU A 67 4.72 8.27 -11.68
C LEU A 67 3.95 9.56 -11.89
N ARG A 68 2.72 9.66 -11.36
CA ARG A 68 1.85 10.82 -11.60
C ARG A 68 1.77 11.73 -10.37
N ASN A 69 1.22 11.23 -9.27
CA ASN A 69 1.07 12.03 -8.05
C ASN A 69 0.91 11.10 -6.84
N ASP A 70 1.86 11.16 -5.92
CA ASP A 70 1.92 10.33 -4.71
C ASP A 70 0.87 10.73 -3.65
N GLY A 71 0.06 11.76 -3.91
CA GLY A 71 -1.09 12.14 -3.07
C GLY A 71 -2.37 11.34 -3.36
N TYR A 72 -2.39 10.52 -4.40
CA TYR A 72 -3.54 9.75 -4.85
C TYR A 72 -3.16 8.29 -5.11
N TRP A 73 -4.15 7.42 -5.28
CA TRP A 73 -3.95 6.00 -5.58
C TRP A 73 -3.11 5.26 -4.53
N LEU A 74 -3.39 5.54 -3.26
CA LEU A 74 -2.67 5.09 -2.06
C LEU A 74 -2.81 3.58 -1.82
N GLY A 75 -3.98 3.02 -2.11
CA GLY A 75 -4.27 1.61 -1.94
C GLY A 75 -3.40 0.73 -2.83
N PHE A 76 -2.65 -0.19 -2.22
CA PHE A 76 -1.82 -1.13 -2.97
C PHE A 76 -2.55 -2.45 -3.26
N THR A 77 -2.70 -3.31 -2.25
CA THR A 77 -3.29 -4.65 -2.43
C THR A 77 -4.77 -4.61 -2.83
N TRP A 78 -5.48 -3.54 -2.44
CA TRP A 78 -6.88 -3.32 -2.77
C TRP A 78 -7.12 -1.89 -3.25
N PRO A 79 -6.98 -1.63 -4.57
CA PRO A 79 -7.18 -0.30 -5.16
C PRO A 79 -8.56 0.31 -4.90
N GLY A 80 -9.61 -0.52 -4.78
CA GLY A 80 -10.98 -0.04 -4.55
C GLY A 80 -11.20 0.70 -3.23
N LEU A 81 -10.29 0.57 -2.25
CA LEU A 81 -10.35 1.36 -1.01
C LEU A 81 -10.25 2.86 -1.28
N ASP A 82 -9.51 3.26 -2.32
CA ASP A 82 -9.34 4.66 -2.67
C ASP A 82 -10.64 5.30 -3.15
N GLY A 83 -11.53 4.53 -3.77
CA GLY A 83 -12.89 5.00 -4.07
C GLY A 83 -13.69 5.29 -2.80
N LEU A 84 -13.53 4.46 -1.76
CA LEU A 84 -14.22 4.64 -0.48
C LEU A 84 -13.68 5.84 0.32
N PHE A 85 -12.38 6.14 0.20
CA PHE A 85 -11.73 7.23 0.92
C PHE A 85 -11.57 8.52 0.10
N GLY A 86 -12.05 8.53 -1.15
CA GLY A 86 -12.00 9.70 -2.03
C GLY A 86 -10.59 10.04 -2.54
N THR A 87 -9.75 9.03 -2.74
CA THR A 87 -8.36 9.14 -3.24
C THR A 87 -8.13 8.49 -4.61
N ASP A 88 -9.18 8.07 -5.32
CA ASP A 88 -9.14 7.57 -6.72
C ASP A 88 -9.79 8.55 -7.72
N PRO A 89 -9.19 9.73 -7.96
CA PRO A 89 -9.69 10.66 -8.98
C PRO A 89 -9.46 10.10 -10.40
N VAL A 90 -10.16 10.66 -11.37
CA VAL A 90 -9.92 10.39 -12.80
C VAL A 90 -8.47 10.75 -13.13
N PRO A 91 -7.64 9.81 -13.66
CA PRO A 91 -6.22 10.05 -13.84
C PRO A 91 -5.92 11.32 -14.62
N THR A 92 -6.59 11.56 -15.74
CA THR A 92 -6.36 12.72 -16.62
C THR A 92 -6.60 14.06 -15.94
N ALA A 93 -7.44 14.12 -14.89
CA ALA A 93 -7.73 15.33 -14.14
C ALA A 93 -6.64 15.70 -13.11
N VAL A 94 -5.75 14.77 -12.78
CA VAL A 94 -4.67 15.01 -11.80
C VAL A 94 -3.40 15.44 -12.52
N PRO A 95 -2.79 16.60 -12.19
CA PRO A 95 -1.49 16.98 -12.75
C PRO A 95 -0.37 16.08 -12.23
N PHE A 96 0.73 16.00 -12.98
CA PHE A 96 1.95 15.44 -12.44
C PHE A 96 2.40 16.30 -11.26
N ARG A 97 2.81 15.66 -10.16
CA ARG A 97 3.32 16.39 -9.00
C ARG A 97 4.61 17.10 -9.39
N ALA A 98 4.66 18.41 -9.12
CA ALA A 98 5.89 19.19 -9.21
C ALA A 98 6.83 18.84 -8.05
N LEU A 99 8.13 18.82 -8.31
CA LEU A 99 9.13 18.60 -7.27
C LEU A 99 9.03 19.72 -6.21
N GLY A 100 8.83 19.35 -4.94
CA GLY A 100 8.69 20.30 -3.83
C GLY A 100 7.26 20.74 -3.53
N ASP A 101 6.27 20.31 -4.32
CA ASP A 101 4.86 20.59 -4.05
C ASP A 101 4.35 19.72 -2.88
N PRO A 102 3.78 20.32 -1.81
CA PRO A 102 3.17 19.57 -0.72
C PRO A 102 2.06 18.65 -1.20
N SER A 103 1.75 17.62 -0.41
CA SER A 103 0.65 16.73 -0.77
C SER A 103 -0.69 17.45 -0.78
N PRO A 104 -1.54 17.23 -1.80
CA PRO A 104 -2.83 17.89 -1.90
C PRO A 104 -3.66 17.62 -0.65
N ARG A 105 -4.32 18.65 -0.14
CA ARG A 105 -5.20 18.52 1.02
C ARG A 105 -6.50 17.86 0.57
N ARG A 106 -7.09 17.03 1.43
CA ARG A 106 -8.38 16.38 1.14
C ARG A 106 -9.40 17.42 0.66
N GLY A 107 -9.91 17.25 -0.56
CA GLY A 107 -10.94 18.11 -1.15
C GLY A 107 -10.50 18.96 -2.35
N GLU A 108 -9.19 19.14 -2.58
CA GLU A 108 -8.70 19.99 -3.69
C GLU A 108 -8.91 19.36 -5.09
N ALA A 109 -8.95 18.02 -5.19
CA ALA A 109 -9.22 17.32 -6.46
C ALA A 109 -10.71 17.08 -6.79
N MET A 110 -11.63 17.23 -5.82
CA MET A 110 -13.08 17.04 -6.08
C MET A 110 -13.72 18.22 -6.82
N GLN A 111 -13.01 19.35 -6.96
CA GLN A 111 -13.56 20.58 -7.54
C GLN A 111 -13.31 20.72 -9.05
N GLY A 112 -12.67 19.73 -9.69
CA GLY A 112 -12.46 19.68 -11.12
C GLY A 112 -13.52 18.86 -11.85
N THR A 113 -14.78 19.28 -11.79
CA THR A 113 -15.89 18.78 -12.64
C THR A 113 -16.50 19.92 -13.42
#